data_AF-A0A2W6ALE0-F1
#
_entry.id   AF-A0A2W6ALE0-F1
#
_cell.length_a   1.000
_cell.length_b   1.000
_cell.length_c   1.000
_cell.angle_alpha   90.00
_cell.angle_beta   90.00
_cell.angle_gamma   90.00
#
_symmetry.space_group_name_H-M   'P 1'
#
loop_
_entity.id
_entity.type
_entity.pdbx_description
1 polymer ?
#
loop_
_entity_poly.entity_id
_entity_poly.type
_entity_poly.pdbx_seq_one_letter_code
_entity_poly.pdbx_strand_id
1 'polypeptide(L)'
;MSHHFSGPNFGFPRDDARLDITDLFAFPKPGDAGKSIVIMDVHPSFSVAPPGPTTTEPFAPEALYELKVDTNGDLIAEIAYRVRFVPAADGGLTATLRRTEGPDAAGVGETGDIIVQDAPVSTGHETHVTEAGPYRFFAGWRSDPFFFDAGGALNNLQFTGEDTFADKNVCSIALELTNTALGTAGVNLWHRSLVQVDGAANGWVQADRGARPSQSVFLPGEDRDAYLGAEPAQDDGFVDTFSHALEHAGGYTPEDARIAARSLLPDVLPYDYTLPAAYPANGRALTDDVGDVFLAILTNGKVTSDKVGPHTDLSSEFPYVGTPHNATPRDGGAGYSATAGEL
;
A
#
# COMPACT_ATOMS: atom_id res chain seq x y z
N MET A 1 -0.65 -8.14 -8.11
CA MET A 1 -1.75 -8.24 -7.13
C MET A 1 -1.36 -7.40 -5.93
N SER A 2 -1.81 -6.15 -5.85
CA SER A 2 -1.69 -5.30 -4.66
C SER A 2 -3.02 -5.35 -3.86
N HIS A 3 -3.07 -4.78 -2.67
CA HIS A 3 -4.36 -4.37 -2.07
C HIS A 3 -5.40 -3.77 -3.10
N HIS A 4 -4.96 -3.27 -4.29
CA HIS A 4 -5.77 -2.69 -5.39
C HIS A 4 -6.81 -3.72 -5.84
N PHE A 5 -6.63 -4.98 -5.45
CA PHE A 5 -7.53 -6.09 -5.65
C PHE A 5 -8.00 -6.63 -4.30
N SER A 6 -9.18 -6.23 -3.85
CA SER A 6 -9.79 -6.68 -2.59
C SER A 6 -10.82 -7.78 -2.81
N GLY A 7 -10.41 -8.99 -3.16
CA GLY A 7 -11.27 -10.20 -3.14
C GLY A 7 -12.65 -10.04 -3.84
N PRO A 8 -13.67 -10.88 -3.52
CA PRO A 8 -15.00 -10.78 -4.14
C PRO A 8 -15.83 -9.55 -3.69
N ASN A 9 -15.32 -8.74 -2.76
CA ASN A 9 -15.90 -7.48 -2.30
C ASN A 9 -14.94 -6.32 -2.64
N PHE A 10 -14.92 -5.94 -3.92
CA PHE A 10 -14.03 -4.94 -4.53
C PHE A 10 -14.27 -3.48 -4.10
N GLY A 11 -14.98 -3.25 -2.99
CA GLY A 11 -15.29 -1.91 -2.50
C GLY A 11 -14.08 -1.27 -1.81
N PHE A 12 -13.95 0.04 -1.97
CA PHE A 12 -12.98 0.82 -1.20
C PHE A 12 -13.29 0.75 0.29
N PRO A 13 -12.27 0.84 1.16
CA PRO A 13 -12.49 0.95 2.60
C PRO A 13 -13.50 2.06 2.92
N ARG A 14 -14.64 1.67 3.50
CA ARG A 14 -15.73 2.59 3.88
C ARG A 14 -16.27 3.43 2.71
N ASP A 15 -16.28 2.84 1.51
CA ASP A 15 -16.75 3.48 0.28
C ASP A 15 -15.97 4.75 -0.11
N ASP A 16 -14.73 4.90 0.38
CA ASP A 16 -13.86 6.04 0.06
C ASP A 16 -12.50 5.57 -0.44
N ALA A 17 -12.27 5.80 -1.75
CA ALA A 17 -11.00 5.44 -2.39
C ALA A 17 -9.79 6.11 -1.73
N ARG A 18 -9.97 7.27 -1.08
CA ARG A 18 -8.88 7.98 -0.40
C ARG A 18 -8.33 7.21 0.81
N LEU A 19 -9.10 6.27 1.35
CA LEU A 19 -8.70 5.41 2.46
C LEU A 19 -8.04 4.10 2.00
N ASP A 20 -8.14 3.78 0.71
CA ASP A 20 -7.55 2.57 0.12
C ASP A 20 -6.03 2.67 0.16
N ILE A 21 -5.43 1.82 0.98
CA ILE A 21 -4.00 1.80 1.17
C ILE A 21 -3.41 0.97 0.11
N THR A 22 -2.50 1.57 -0.68
CA THR A 22 -1.97 0.94 -1.84
C THR A 22 -0.69 0.14 -1.65
N ASP A 23 0.42 0.71 -2.00
CA ASP A 23 1.67 -0.01 -2.00
C ASP A 23 2.56 0.53 -0.90
N LEU A 24 3.26 -0.38 -0.21
CA LEU A 24 4.35 -0.02 0.69
C LEU A 24 5.68 -0.35 0.03
N PHE A 25 6.49 0.68 -0.19
CA PHE A 25 7.86 0.54 -0.65
C PHE A 25 8.82 0.96 0.45
N ALA A 26 9.91 0.21 0.59
CA ALA A 26 11.00 0.53 1.50
C ALA A 26 12.31 0.07 0.86
N PHE A 27 13.21 1.01 0.57
CA PHE A 27 14.47 0.72 -0.08
C PHE A 27 15.57 1.72 0.31
N PRO A 28 16.87 1.32 0.26
CA PRO A 28 17.96 2.24 0.54
C PRO A 28 17.99 3.39 -0.47
N LYS A 29 18.29 4.60 0.00
CA LYS A 29 18.36 5.76 -0.90
C LYS A 29 19.48 5.57 -1.94
N PRO A 30 19.18 5.66 -3.24
CA PRO A 30 20.20 5.66 -4.28
C PRO A 30 21.26 6.74 -4.03
N GLY A 31 22.52 6.34 -4.02
CA GLY A 31 23.68 7.23 -3.82
C GLY A 31 23.93 7.68 -2.38
N ASP A 32 23.16 7.21 -1.39
CA ASP A 32 23.39 7.54 0.03
C ASP A 32 22.93 6.41 0.96
N ALA A 33 23.86 5.55 1.36
CA ALA A 33 23.59 4.41 2.23
C ALA A 33 23.22 4.78 3.68
N GLY A 34 23.31 6.07 4.07
CA GLY A 34 22.89 6.55 5.39
C GLY A 34 21.38 6.80 5.49
N LYS A 35 20.66 6.69 4.37
CA LYS A 35 19.24 7.03 4.27
C LYS A 35 18.42 5.93 3.60
N SER A 36 17.14 5.93 3.94
CA SER A 36 16.12 5.07 3.35
C SER A 36 15.00 5.91 2.75
N ILE A 37 14.34 5.34 1.74
CA ILE A 37 13.12 5.85 1.15
C ILE A 37 11.99 4.91 1.55
N VAL A 38 10.92 5.48 2.10
CA VAL A 38 9.66 4.79 2.34
C VAL A 38 8.55 5.51 1.59
N ILE A 39 7.74 4.77 0.85
CA ILE A 39 6.62 5.31 0.09
C ILE A 39 5.38 4.51 0.46
N MET A 40 4.36 5.20 0.94
CA MET A 40 3.01 4.69 1.08
C MET A 40 2.20 5.24 -0.07
N ASP A 41 1.87 4.42 -1.03
CA ASP A 41 0.85 4.78 -2.00
C ASP A 41 -0.52 4.51 -1.37
N VAL A 42 -1.47 5.39 -1.67
CA VAL A 42 -2.88 5.35 -1.24
C VAL A 42 -3.73 5.92 -2.37
N HIS A 43 -5.04 5.71 -2.35
CA HIS A 43 -5.96 6.32 -3.30
C HIS A 43 -5.59 6.07 -4.78
N PRO A 44 -5.95 4.89 -5.33
CA PRO A 44 -5.83 4.68 -6.76
C PRO A 44 -6.76 5.62 -7.52
N SER A 45 -6.33 6.15 -8.66
CA SER A 45 -7.17 6.99 -9.53
C SER A 45 -8.24 6.19 -10.29
N PHE A 46 -8.20 4.86 -10.20
CA PHE A 46 -9.02 3.94 -10.98
C PHE A 46 -9.42 2.73 -10.15
N SER A 47 -10.72 2.43 -10.11
CA SER A 47 -11.24 1.14 -9.63
C SER A 47 -11.26 0.15 -10.79
N VAL A 48 -10.85 -1.09 -10.53
CA VAL A 48 -10.89 -2.19 -11.52
C VAL A 48 -12.28 -2.80 -11.63
N ALA A 49 -13.04 -2.86 -10.54
CA ALA A 49 -14.32 -3.54 -10.46
C ALA A 49 -15.28 -2.83 -9.47
N PRO A 50 -16.27 -2.05 -9.95
CA PRO A 50 -16.54 -1.74 -11.35
C PRO A 50 -15.47 -0.80 -11.95
N PRO A 51 -15.12 -0.96 -13.25
CA PRO A 51 -14.10 -0.14 -13.88
C PRO A 51 -14.51 1.33 -13.97
N GLY A 52 -13.70 2.23 -13.44
CA GLY A 52 -13.99 3.67 -13.50
C GLY A 52 -13.03 4.55 -12.69
N PRO A 53 -13.02 5.87 -12.95
CA PRO A 53 -12.22 6.80 -12.19
C PRO A 53 -12.72 6.94 -10.75
N THR A 54 -11.81 7.22 -9.84
CA THR A 54 -12.11 7.62 -8.46
C THR A 54 -12.21 9.15 -8.33
N THR A 55 -12.33 9.65 -7.10
CA THR A 55 -12.46 11.09 -6.83
C THR A 55 -11.18 11.85 -7.16
N THR A 56 -11.26 13.12 -7.53
CA THR A 56 -10.08 13.92 -7.89
C THR A 56 -9.34 14.51 -6.69
N GLU A 57 -10.00 14.54 -5.53
CA GLU A 57 -9.48 14.99 -4.24
C GLU A 57 -8.44 13.99 -3.73
N PRO A 58 -7.15 14.36 -3.65
CA PRO A 58 -6.08 13.39 -3.46
C PRO A 58 -6.13 12.69 -2.10
N PHE A 59 -6.45 13.41 -1.03
CA PHE A 59 -6.47 12.85 0.32
C PHE A 59 -7.71 13.32 1.09
N ALA A 60 -8.22 12.46 1.97
CA ALA A 60 -9.32 12.76 2.88
C ALA A 60 -8.84 13.61 4.09
N PRO A 61 -9.37 14.84 4.30
CA PRO A 61 -9.04 15.66 5.48
C PRO A 61 -9.48 15.07 6.83
N GLU A 62 -10.37 14.09 6.82
CA GLU A 62 -10.86 13.30 7.95
C GLU A 62 -10.00 12.05 8.23
N ALA A 63 -9.02 11.76 7.36
CA ALA A 63 -8.20 10.56 7.43
C ALA A 63 -6.81 10.78 8.02
N LEU A 64 -6.31 9.78 8.73
CA LEU A 64 -4.95 9.68 9.25
C LEU A 64 -4.26 8.52 8.55
N TYR A 65 -3.09 8.79 7.97
CA TYR A 65 -2.27 7.79 7.30
C TYR A 65 -1.05 7.52 8.15
N GLU A 66 -0.80 6.26 8.47
CA GLU A 66 0.28 5.87 9.37
C GLU A 66 1.22 4.88 8.72
N LEU A 67 2.52 5.14 8.78
CA LEU A 67 3.55 4.12 8.68
C LEU A 67 3.89 3.67 10.10
N LYS A 68 3.88 2.37 10.32
CA LYS A 68 4.13 1.70 11.59
C LYS A 68 5.44 0.93 11.48
N VAL A 69 6.26 1.02 12.53
CA VAL A 69 7.60 0.45 12.54
C VAL A 69 7.81 -0.32 13.85
N ASP A 70 7.90 -1.64 13.72
CA ASP A 70 8.34 -2.56 14.77
C ASP A 70 9.86 -2.74 14.64
N THR A 71 10.55 -2.48 15.75
CA THR A 71 12.01 -2.50 15.87
C THR A 71 12.53 -3.64 16.73
N ASN A 72 11.62 -4.44 17.32
CA ASN A 72 11.97 -5.45 18.31
C ASN A 72 11.50 -6.87 17.91
N GLY A 73 10.63 -6.99 16.91
CA GLY A 73 10.13 -8.24 16.35
C GLY A 73 8.87 -8.80 17.01
N ASP A 74 8.22 -8.06 17.92
CA ASP A 74 6.98 -8.46 18.58
C ASP A 74 5.71 -8.05 17.82
N LEU A 75 5.88 -7.41 16.65
CA LEU A 75 4.80 -6.93 15.77
C LEU A 75 3.95 -5.81 16.41
N ILE A 76 4.53 -5.08 17.37
CA ILE A 76 3.98 -3.87 17.97
C ILE A 76 4.89 -2.70 17.58
N ALA A 77 4.30 -1.59 17.13
CA ALA A 77 5.11 -0.47 16.64
C ALA A 77 5.77 0.30 17.80
N GLU A 78 7.09 0.46 17.76
CA GLU A 78 7.83 1.42 18.60
C GLU A 78 7.88 2.81 17.98
N ILE A 79 7.76 2.92 16.66
CA ILE A 79 7.78 4.19 15.94
C ILE A 79 6.58 4.24 14.99
N ALA A 80 5.93 5.40 14.93
CA ALA A 80 4.89 5.67 13.94
C ALA A 80 5.17 7.01 13.26
N TYR A 81 5.01 7.05 11.94
CA TYR A 81 4.94 8.28 11.17
C TYR A 81 3.49 8.52 10.76
N ARG A 82 2.97 9.69 11.14
CA ARG A 82 1.55 10.01 11.05
C ARG A 82 1.35 11.22 10.15
N VAL A 83 0.55 11.07 9.11
CA VAL A 83 0.29 12.13 8.14
C VAL A 83 -1.18 12.54 8.18
N ARG A 84 -1.40 13.83 8.36
CA ARG A 84 -2.72 14.47 8.28
C ARG A 84 -2.73 15.51 7.19
N PHE A 85 -3.83 15.56 6.46
CA PHE A 85 -4.07 16.55 5.42
C PHE A 85 -5.15 17.51 5.86
N VAL A 86 -4.93 18.80 5.62
CA VAL A 86 -5.89 19.84 5.95
C VAL A 86 -6.11 20.78 4.75
N PRO A 87 -7.33 21.30 4.55
CA PRO A 87 -7.57 22.32 3.55
C PRO A 87 -6.74 23.58 3.81
N ALA A 88 -6.10 24.07 2.76
CA ALA A 88 -5.38 25.34 2.77
C ALA A 88 -6.28 26.49 2.29
N ALA A 89 -5.92 27.71 2.64
CA ALA A 89 -6.70 28.90 2.31
C ALA A 89 -6.79 29.19 0.80
N ASP A 90 -5.85 28.66 0.01
CA ASP A 90 -5.80 28.77 -1.44
C ASP A 90 -6.61 27.69 -2.18
N GLY A 91 -7.30 26.81 -1.44
CA GLY A 91 -8.09 25.71 -1.99
C GLY A 91 -7.29 24.43 -2.23
N GLY A 92 -5.99 24.40 -1.93
CA GLY A 92 -5.19 23.18 -1.92
C GLY A 92 -5.31 22.38 -0.63
N LEU A 93 -4.47 21.35 -0.49
CA LEU A 93 -4.24 20.64 0.76
C LEU A 93 -2.81 20.89 1.23
N THR A 94 -2.62 20.97 2.54
CA THR A 94 -1.30 20.84 3.16
C THR A 94 -1.23 19.60 4.04
N ALA A 95 -0.04 19.03 4.14
CA ALA A 95 0.27 17.87 4.95
C ALA A 95 1.05 18.26 6.20
N THR A 96 0.77 17.58 7.30
CA THR A 96 1.57 17.59 8.52
C THR A 96 2.04 16.18 8.81
N LEU A 97 3.36 16.00 8.90
CA LEU A 97 4.02 14.75 9.28
C LEU A 97 4.42 14.82 10.76
N ARG A 98 3.97 13.85 11.54
CA ARG A 98 4.43 13.62 12.92
C ARG A 98 5.24 12.34 13.02
N ARG A 99 6.14 12.32 13.99
CA ARG A 99 6.81 11.12 14.45
C ARG A 99 6.44 10.85 15.90
N THR A 100 5.98 9.65 16.18
CA THR A 100 5.59 9.18 17.51
C THR A 100 6.49 8.02 17.90
N GLU A 101 6.89 7.95 19.16
CA GLU A 101 7.72 6.86 19.68
C GLU A 101 7.08 6.22 20.92
N GLY A 102 7.53 5.01 21.23
CA GLY A 102 7.17 4.29 22.44
C GLY A 102 5.72 3.78 22.42
N PRO A 103 5.07 3.63 23.58
CA PRO A 103 3.72 3.04 23.66
C PRO A 103 2.66 3.76 22.83
N ASP A 104 2.83 5.07 22.61
CA ASP A 104 1.91 5.87 21.79
C ASP A 104 2.01 5.54 20.29
N ALA A 105 3.15 5.00 19.84
CA ALA A 105 3.34 4.58 18.46
C ALA A 105 2.49 3.35 18.13
N ALA A 106 2.25 2.44 19.09
CA ALA A 106 1.36 1.29 18.93
C ALA A 106 -0.12 1.72 18.80
N GLY A 107 -0.53 2.75 19.52
CA GLY A 107 -1.90 3.26 19.54
C GLY A 107 -2.34 4.00 18.28
N VAL A 108 -3.55 4.57 18.35
CA VAL A 108 -4.15 5.43 17.32
C VAL A 108 -4.18 6.88 17.81
N GLY A 109 -4.04 7.85 16.90
CA GLY A 109 -4.23 9.27 17.22
C GLY A 109 -3.23 10.18 16.53
N GLU A 110 -3.20 11.45 16.96
CA GLU A 110 -2.35 12.48 16.35
C GLU A 110 -1.21 12.94 17.27
N THR A 111 -0.88 12.17 18.31
CA THR A 111 0.26 12.47 19.19
C THR A 111 1.59 12.31 18.44
N GLY A 112 2.64 12.99 18.90
CA GLY A 112 3.97 12.92 18.31
C GLY A 112 4.54 14.29 17.96
N ASP A 113 5.84 14.32 17.69
CA ASP A 113 6.59 15.53 17.33
C ASP A 113 6.34 15.89 15.87
N ILE A 114 6.10 17.19 15.61
CA ILE A 114 6.02 17.74 14.26
C ILE A 114 7.40 17.64 13.60
N ILE A 115 7.47 16.91 12.48
CA ILE A 115 8.66 16.87 11.63
C ILE A 115 8.49 17.81 10.44
N VAL A 116 7.31 17.77 9.80
CA VAL A 116 6.94 18.64 8.69
C VAL A 116 5.58 19.24 8.99
N GLN A 117 5.43 20.54 8.74
CA GLN A 117 4.17 21.26 8.88
C GLN A 117 3.91 22.05 7.60
N ASP A 118 2.63 22.14 7.21
CA ASP A 118 2.16 22.93 6.08
C ASP A 118 2.83 22.58 4.74
N ALA A 119 3.21 21.31 4.54
CA ALA A 119 3.80 20.85 3.28
C ALA A 119 2.74 20.85 2.16
N PRO A 120 2.96 21.50 1.02
CA PRO A 120 2.00 21.53 -0.07
C PRO A 120 1.78 20.15 -0.68
N VAL A 121 0.53 19.78 -0.93
CA VAL A 121 0.19 18.57 -1.69
C VAL A 121 0.29 18.84 -3.18
N SER A 122 1.05 18.00 -3.91
CA SER A 122 1.21 18.13 -5.36
C SER A 122 0.02 17.53 -6.10
N THR A 123 -0.79 18.38 -6.74
CA THR A 123 -1.99 17.96 -7.49
C THR A 123 -1.80 17.90 -9.00
N GLY A 124 -0.67 18.39 -9.51
CA GLY A 124 -0.31 18.38 -10.93
C GLY A 124 1.09 17.85 -11.18
N HIS A 125 1.66 18.20 -12.33
CA HIS A 125 2.96 17.71 -12.77
C HIS A 125 4.12 18.30 -11.96
N GLU A 126 3.93 19.48 -11.36
CA GLU A 126 4.95 20.09 -10.52
C GLU A 126 5.16 19.25 -9.24
N THR A 127 6.44 19.06 -8.89
CA THR A 127 6.82 18.30 -7.71
C THR A 127 7.20 19.23 -6.58
N HIS A 128 6.36 19.30 -5.54
CA HIS A 128 6.68 20.04 -4.33
C HIS A 128 7.25 19.09 -3.27
N VAL A 129 8.54 19.23 -2.99
CA VAL A 129 9.23 18.51 -1.91
C VAL A 129 9.47 19.47 -0.76
N THR A 130 9.11 19.04 0.44
CA THR A 130 9.43 19.77 1.68
C THR A 130 10.65 19.15 2.34
N GLU A 131 11.67 19.97 2.60
CA GLU A 131 12.86 19.58 3.35
C GLU A 131 12.72 20.02 4.81
N ALA A 132 12.99 19.12 5.75
CA ALA A 132 12.95 19.41 7.18
C ALA A 132 14.08 18.68 7.90
N GLY A 133 15.19 19.38 8.14
CA GLY A 133 16.38 18.78 8.76
C GLY A 133 16.88 17.58 7.95
N PRO A 134 16.95 16.35 8.53
CA PRO A 134 17.40 15.17 7.79
C PRO A 134 16.35 14.56 6.86
N TYR A 135 15.11 15.05 6.90
CA TYR A 135 13.97 14.50 6.18
C TYR A 135 13.68 15.24 4.86
N ARG A 136 13.23 14.50 3.85
CA ARG A 136 12.50 15.06 2.70
C ARG A 136 11.14 14.39 2.63
N PHE A 137 10.10 15.18 2.41
CA PHE A 137 8.72 14.74 2.41
C PHE A 137 8.03 15.16 1.13
N PHE A 138 7.21 14.28 0.60
CA PHE A 138 6.36 14.52 -0.56
C PHE A 138 4.98 13.88 -0.33
N ALA A 139 3.92 14.56 -0.74
CA ALA A 139 2.60 13.98 -0.87
C ALA A 139 1.88 14.50 -2.11
N GLY A 140 1.19 13.63 -2.87
CA GLY A 140 0.39 14.05 -4.02
C GLY A 140 0.20 12.97 -5.10
N TRP A 141 -0.49 13.35 -6.17
CA TRP A 141 -0.76 12.49 -7.33
C TRP A 141 0.51 12.16 -8.09
N ARG A 142 0.76 10.88 -8.36
CA ARG A 142 1.90 10.37 -9.13
C ARG A 142 1.44 9.26 -10.08
N SER A 143 2.26 8.97 -11.09
CA SER A 143 2.08 7.76 -11.90
C SER A 143 2.14 6.55 -10.95
N ASP A 144 1.16 5.66 -11.06
CA ASP A 144 1.09 4.46 -10.23
C ASP A 144 2.30 3.57 -10.55
N PRO A 145 3.20 3.27 -9.59
CA PRO A 145 4.34 2.40 -9.86
C PRO A 145 3.96 0.92 -9.88
N PHE A 146 2.74 0.56 -9.48
CA PHE A 146 2.27 -0.81 -9.56
C PHE A 146 1.94 -1.19 -10.99
N PHE A 147 2.38 -2.38 -11.40
CA PHE A 147 2.20 -2.92 -12.73
C PHE A 147 1.60 -4.31 -12.60
N PHE A 148 0.49 -4.55 -13.30
CA PHE A 148 -0.18 -5.85 -13.29
C PHE A 148 -1.20 -5.98 -14.41
N ASP A 149 -1.31 -7.18 -14.99
CA ASP A 149 -2.38 -7.52 -15.94
C ASP A 149 -3.65 -7.97 -15.20
N ALA A 150 -4.39 -6.98 -14.68
CA ALA A 150 -5.66 -7.22 -13.98
C ALA A 150 -6.74 -7.82 -14.91
N GLY A 151 -6.70 -7.50 -16.20
CA GLY A 151 -7.60 -8.08 -17.20
C GLY A 151 -7.39 -9.59 -17.34
N GLY A 152 -6.13 -10.02 -17.44
CA GLY A 152 -5.74 -11.43 -17.43
C GLY A 152 -6.11 -12.13 -16.13
N ALA A 153 -5.93 -11.48 -14.98
CA ALA A 153 -6.33 -12.03 -13.69
C ALA A 153 -7.84 -12.29 -13.61
N LEU A 154 -8.66 -11.31 -14.04
CA LEU A 154 -10.12 -11.44 -14.11
C LEU A 154 -10.60 -12.43 -15.18
N ASN A 155 -9.77 -12.70 -16.19
CA ASN A 155 -10.04 -13.68 -17.24
C ASN A 155 -9.42 -15.05 -16.90
N ASN A 156 -9.69 -15.57 -15.70
CA ASN A 156 -9.20 -16.88 -15.26
C ASN A 156 -7.67 -17.05 -15.38
N LEU A 157 -6.91 -16.02 -14.99
CA LEU A 157 -5.45 -15.99 -15.05
C LEU A 157 -4.88 -16.15 -16.48
N GLN A 158 -5.65 -15.78 -17.52
CA GLN A 158 -5.20 -15.76 -18.92
C GLN A 158 -4.47 -14.46 -19.23
N PHE A 159 -3.25 -14.34 -18.73
CA PHE A 159 -2.42 -13.14 -18.89
C PHE A 159 -2.00 -12.87 -20.34
N THR A 160 -2.24 -11.64 -20.78
CA THR A 160 -1.86 -11.08 -22.08
C THR A 160 -0.60 -10.23 -21.99
N GLY A 161 -0.25 -9.73 -20.80
CA GLY A 161 0.81 -8.74 -20.58
C GLY A 161 0.34 -7.31 -20.83
N GLU A 162 -0.98 -7.07 -20.83
CA GLU A 162 -1.55 -5.74 -20.89
C GLU A 162 -1.57 -5.11 -19.49
N ASP A 163 -0.70 -4.13 -19.29
CA ASP A 163 -0.63 -3.41 -18.02
C ASP A 163 -1.87 -2.53 -17.82
N THR A 164 -2.65 -2.87 -16.79
CA THR A 164 -3.87 -2.12 -16.46
C THR A 164 -3.57 -0.75 -15.85
N PHE A 165 -2.40 -0.59 -15.24
CA PHE A 165 -2.03 0.55 -14.40
C PHE A 165 -1.04 1.50 -15.08
N ALA A 166 -0.48 1.13 -16.25
CA ALA A 166 0.51 1.91 -17.01
C ALA A 166 0.12 3.35 -17.41
N ASP A 167 -1.16 3.73 -17.32
CA ASP A 167 -1.64 5.10 -17.53
C ASP A 167 -2.51 5.63 -16.37
N LYS A 168 -2.41 4.98 -15.20
CA LYS A 168 -3.17 5.32 -13.99
C LYS A 168 -2.29 6.06 -12.99
N ASN A 169 -2.94 6.80 -12.10
CA ASN A 169 -2.28 7.53 -11.05
C ASN A 169 -2.63 6.95 -9.69
N VAL A 170 -1.81 7.29 -8.71
CA VAL A 170 -2.00 6.98 -7.29
C VAL A 170 -1.58 8.19 -6.46
N CYS A 171 -2.10 8.34 -5.25
CA CYS A 171 -1.58 9.34 -4.32
C CYS A 171 -0.43 8.75 -3.51
N SER A 172 0.79 9.24 -3.72
CA SER A 172 1.95 8.81 -2.95
C SER A 172 2.19 9.70 -1.75
N ILE A 173 2.58 9.10 -0.64
CA ILE A 173 3.17 9.74 0.54
C ILE A 173 4.60 9.19 0.67
N ALA A 174 5.59 9.99 0.28
CA ALA A 174 6.99 9.58 0.27
C ALA A 174 7.81 10.28 1.35
N LEU A 175 8.67 9.52 2.01
CA LEU A 175 9.57 9.97 3.07
C LEU A 175 11.00 9.51 2.79
N GLU A 176 11.91 10.47 2.67
CA GLU A 176 13.34 10.25 2.81
C GLU A 176 13.72 10.50 4.27
N LEU A 177 14.38 9.54 4.91
CA LEU A 177 14.81 9.64 6.30
C LEU A 177 16.17 8.99 6.55
N THR A 178 16.85 9.36 7.64
CA THR A 178 18.03 8.61 8.07
C THR A 178 17.64 7.20 8.49
N ASN A 179 18.53 6.24 8.28
CA ASN A 179 18.28 4.85 8.68
C ASN A 179 17.96 4.73 10.18
N THR A 180 18.64 5.50 11.02
CA THR A 180 18.39 5.51 12.48
C THR A 180 17.03 6.08 12.86
N ALA A 181 16.37 6.84 11.97
CA ALA A 181 15.02 7.34 12.24
C ALA A 181 13.95 6.26 12.06
N LEU A 182 14.24 5.19 11.29
CA LEU A 182 13.45 3.95 11.26
C LEU A 182 13.70 3.06 12.48
N GLY A 183 14.80 3.28 13.21
CA GLY A 183 15.21 2.43 14.33
C GLY A 183 16.46 1.59 14.02
N THR A 184 16.60 0.47 14.72
CA THR A 184 17.71 -0.47 14.51
C THR A 184 17.48 -1.28 13.24
N ALA A 185 18.54 -1.62 12.51
CA ALA A 185 18.45 -2.43 11.29
C ALA A 185 17.66 -3.73 11.53
N GLY A 186 16.83 -4.11 10.55
CA GLY A 186 15.92 -5.26 10.66
C GLY A 186 14.59 -4.88 11.31
N VAL A 187 13.87 -3.92 10.72
CA VAL A 187 12.54 -3.49 11.16
C VAL A 187 11.44 -4.23 10.41
N ASN A 188 10.25 -4.29 10.98
CA ASN A 188 9.03 -4.68 10.28
C ASN A 188 8.18 -3.43 10.02
N LEU A 189 7.76 -3.24 8.77
CA LEU A 189 6.97 -2.09 8.35
C LEU A 189 5.56 -2.53 7.94
N TRP A 190 4.56 -1.75 8.31
CA TRP A 190 3.21 -1.82 7.75
C TRP A 190 2.62 -0.42 7.72
N HIS A 191 1.59 -0.21 6.93
CA HIS A 191 0.87 1.05 6.90
C HIS A 191 -0.62 0.82 7.10
N ARG A 192 -1.30 1.86 7.58
CA ARG A 192 -2.75 1.85 7.78
C ARG A 192 -3.38 3.22 7.57
N SER A 193 -4.64 3.20 7.17
CA SER A 193 -5.48 4.38 7.04
C SER A 193 -6.53 4.32 8.14
N LEU A 194 -6.78 5.45 8.76
CA LEU A 194 -7.83 5.61 9.76
C LEU A 194 -8.70 6.79 9.36
N VAL A 195 -9.96 6.77 9.77
CA VAL A 195 -10.85 7.91 9.58
C VAL A 195 -11.53 8.26 10.90
N GLN A 196 -11.78 9.55 11.09
CA GLN A 196 -12.50 10.03 12.25
C GLN A 196 -13.96 9.56 12.20
N VAL A 197 -14.42 8.97 13.30
CA VAL A 197 -15.82 8.56 13.47
C VAL A 197 -16.32 9.01 14.83
N ASP A 198 -17.41 9.78 14.82
CA ASP A 198 -18.08 10.20 16.04
C ASP A 198 -18.50 9.00 16.89
N GLY A 199 -18.12 9.01 18.17
CA GLY A 199 -18.45 7.94 19.12
C GLY A 199 -17.49 6.74 19.11
N ALA A 200 -16.48 6.70 18.25
CA ALA A 200 -15.38 5.74 18.38
C ALA A 200 -14.59 5.98 19.68
N ALA A 201 -14.13 4.92 20.34
CA ALA A 201 -13.51 4.99 21.68
C ALA A 201 -12.34 5.99 21.76
N ASN A 202 -11.55 6.10 20.68
CA ASN A 202 -10.43 7.02 20.56
C ASN A 202 -10.63 8.05 19.42
N GLY A 203 -11.87 8.20 18.92
CA GLY A 203 -12.22 9.08 17.79
C GLY A 203 -11.78 8.58 16.41
N TRP A 204 -10.98 7.51 16.33
CA TRP A 204 -10.46 6.93 15.10
C TRP A 204 -10.92 5.49 14.93
N VAL A 205 -11.15 5.10 13.68
CA VAL A 205 -11.30 3.70 13.32
C VAL A 205 -10.42 3.40 12.12
N GLN A 206 -9.68 2.31 12.20
CA GLN A 206 -8.89 1.77 11.09
C GLN A 206 -9.83 1.39 9.95
N ALA A 207 -9.56 1.95 8.77
CA ALA A 207 -10.30 1.67 7.55
C ALA A 207 -9.59 0.59 6.74
N ASP A 208 -8.26 0.67 6.69
CA ASP A 208 -7.43 -0.24 5.92
C ASP A 208 -6.06 -0.44 6.56
N ARG A 209 -5.39 -1.53 6.19
CA ARG A 209 -3.98 -1.78 6.48
C ARG A 209 -3.35 -2.69 5.42
N GLY A 210 -2.04 -2.58 5.29
CA GLY A 210 -1.28 -3.49 4.46
C GLY A 210 0.21 -3.36 4.71
N ALA A 211 0.97 -4.33 4.19
CA ALA A 211 2.40 -4.18 3.97
C ALA A 211 2.81 -4.91 2.70
N ARG A 212 2.30 -6.13 2.54
CA ARG A 212 2.48 -6.95 1.36
C ARG A 212 1.32 -6.75 0.39
N PRO A 213 1.60 -6.83 -0.91
CA PRO A 213 0.59 -6.64 -1.93
C PRO A 213 -0.38 -7.84 -1.97
N SER A 214 -1.67 -7.56 -2.16
CA SER A 214 -2.81 -8.51 -2.25
C SER A 214 -2.89 -9.55 -1.13
N GLN A 215 -2.89 -9.12 0.13
CA GLN A 215 -3.24 -10.03 1.22
C GLN A 215 -4.75 -10.18 1.39
N SER A 216 -5.53 -9.10 1.24
CA SER A 216 -6.98 -9.09 1.46
C SER A 216 -7.78 -10.00 0.49
N VAL A 217 -7.18 -10.42 -0.62
CA VAL A 217 -7.78 -11.34 -1.61
C VAL A 217 -8.09 -12.73 -1.07
N PHE A 218 -7.37 -13.16 -0.02
CA PHE A 218 -7.56 -14.46 0.61
C PHE A 218 -8.76 -14.48 1.57
N LEU A 219 -9.37 -13.33 1.84
CA LEU A 219 -10.35 -13.14 2.89
C LEU A 219 -11.72 -12.74 2.30
N PRO A 220 -12.78 -13.51 2.51
CA PRO A 220 -14.13 -13.14 2.10
C PRO A 220 -14.88 -12.37 3.20
N GLY A 221 -15.76 -11.44 2.81
CA GLY A 221 -16.76 -10.86 3.70
C GLY A 221 -16.23 -10.32 5.04
N GLU A 222 -16.83 -10.77 6.14
CA GLU A 222 -16.49 -10.31 7.50
C GLU A 222 -15.05 -10.65 7.92
N ASP A 223 -14.44 -11.71 7.38
CA ASP A 223 -13.03 -12.03 7.66
C ASP A 223 -12.09 -10.97 7.11
N ARG A 224 -12.43 -10.37 5.97
CA ARG A 224 -11.68 -9.23 5.40
C ARG A 224 -11.79 -8.03 6.32
N ASP A 225 -12.99 -7.69 6.78
CA ASP A 225 -13.19 -6.53 7.65
C ASP A 225 -12.48 -6.72 9.01
N ALA A 226 -12.51 -7.95 9.54
CA ALA A 226 -11.78 -8.31 10.76
C ALA A 226 -10.27 -8.20 10.56
N TYR A 227 -9.74 -8.69 9.44
CA TYR A 227 -8.33 -8.55 9.09
C TYR A 227 -7.92 -7.09 8.95
N LEU A 228 -8.65 -6.30 8.15
CA LEU A 228 -8.36 -4.88 7.90
C LEU A 228 -8.49 -4.02 9.17
N GLY A 229 -9.30 -4.44 10.15
CA GLY A 229 -9.41 -3.79 11.46
C GLY A 229 -8.40 -4.27 12.51
N ALA A 230 -7.61 -5.31 12.24
CA ALA A 230 -6.64 -5.89 13.17
C ALA A 230 -5.23 -5.29 13.02
N GLU A 231 -4.33 -5.67 13.93
CA GLU A 231 -2.88 -5.42 13.84
C GLU A 231 -2.13 -6.69 13.39
N PRO A 232 -0.93 -6.58 12.77
CA PRO A 232 -0.16 -7.75 12.33
C PRO A 232 0.14 -8.78 13.42
N ALA A 233 0.26 -8.34 14.69
CA ALA A 233 0.41 -9.24 15.84
C ALA A 233 -0.76 -10.24 16.03
N GLN A 234 -1.90 -9.99 15.39
CA GLN A 234 -3.10 -10.82 15.45
C GLN A 234 -3.24 -11.75 14.24
N ASP A 235 -2.29 -11.71 13.29
CA ASP A 235 -2.45 -12.36 12.00
C ASP A 235 -2.44 -13.90 12.04
N ASP A 236 -1.94 -14.53 13.10
CA ASP A 236 -2.04 -15.99 13.27
C ASP A 236 -3.50 -16.47 13.27
N GLY A 237 -4.45 -15.60 13.65
CA GLY A 237 -5.89 -15.87 13.60
C GLY A 237 -6.46 -16.04 12.18
N PHE A 238 -5.77 -15.54 11.14
CA PHE A 238 -6.22 -15.61 9.75
C PHE A 238 -5.52 -16.71 8.93
N VAL A 239 -4.56 -17.44 9.52
CA VAL A 239 -3.79 -18.49 8.83
C VAL A 239 -4.70 -19.58 8.25
N ASP A 240 -5.75 -19.97 8.98
CA ASP A 240 -6.68 -21.00 8.52
C ASP A 240 -7.49 -20.52 7.30
N THR A 241 -7.94 -19.26 7.29
CA THR A 241 -8.66 -18.68 6.14
C THR A 241 -7.76 -18.55 4.92
N PHE A 242 -6.52 -18.09 5.09
CA PHE A 242 -5.53 -18.03 4.01
C PHE A 242 -5.21 -19.42 3.45
N SER A 243 -5.00 -20.40 4.34
CA SER A 243 -4.75 -21.79 3.96
C SER A 243 -5.91 -22.34 3.13
N HIS A 244 -7.15 -22.12 3.58
CA HIS A 244 -8.34 -22.57 2.87
C HIS A 244 -8.46 -21.94 1.48
N ALA A 245 -8.19 -20.64 1.34
CA ALA A 245 -8.18 -19.96 0.06
C ALA A 245 -7.09 -20.52 -0.88
N LEU A 246 -5.91 -20.84 -0.36
CA LEU A 246 -4.81 -21.44 -1.13
C LEU A 246 -5.12 -22.88 -1.57
N GLU A 247 -5.79 -23.69 -0.75
CA GLU A 247 -6.28 -25.01 -1.16
C GLU A 247 -7.20 -24.91 -2.38
N HIS A 248 -8.11 -23.94 -2.41
CA HIS A 248 -9.06 -23.74 -3.50
C HIS A 248 -8.41 -23.15 -4.75
N ALA A 249 -7.68 -22.04 -4.60
CA ALA A 249 -7.09 -21.32 -5.73
C ALA A 249 -5.88 -22.07 -6.33
N GLY A 250 -4.98 -22.54 -5.46
CA GLY A 250 -3.71 -23.16 -5.86
C GLY A 250 -3.78 -24.67 -5.97
N GLY A 251 -4.79 -25.33 -5.38
CA GLY A 251 -4.83 -26.80 -5.28
C GLY A 251 -3.72 -27.34 -4.37
N TYR A 252 -3.35 -26.59 -3.34
CA TYR A 252 -2.42 -27.03 -2.31
C TYR A 252 -2.99 -28.21 -1.51
N THR A 253 -2.10 -29.04 -0.95
CA THR A 253 -2.51 -29.92 0.14
C THR A 253 -2.75 -29.09 1.41
N PRO A 254 -3.56 -29.55 2.38
CA PRO A 254 -3.79 -28.77 3.60
C PRO A 254 -2.52 -28.39 4.37
N GLU A 255 -1.50 -29.26 4.38
CA GLU A 255 -0.21 -28.96 5.02
C GLU A 255 0.57 -27.90 4.25
N ASP A 256 0.69 -28.05 2.93
CA ASP A 256 1.43 -27.10 2.10
C ASP A 256 0.72 -25.73 2.05
N ALA A 257 -0.62 -25.72 2.09
CA ALA A 257 -1.42 -24.50 2.16
C ALA A 257 -1.17 -23.73 3.46
N ARG A 258 -1.08 -24.43 4.60
CA ARG A 258 -0.74 -23.81 5.89
C ARG A 258 0.67 -23.25 5.88
N ILE A 259 1.63 -23.93 5.26
CA ILE A 259 3.00 -23.44 5.08
C ILE A 259 3.01 -22.17 4.21
N ALA A 260 2.29 -22.18 3.09
CA ALA A 260 2.16 -21.02 2.20
C ALA A 260 1.48 -19.83 2.90
N ALA A 261 0.40 -20.06 3.65
CA ALA A 261 -0.28 -19.04 4.45
C ALA A 261 0.67 -18.42 5.50
N ARG A 262 1.46 -19.24 6.19
CA ARG A 262 2.48 -18.75 7.15
C ARG A 262 3.66 -18.05 6.50
N SER A 263 3.85 -18.19 5.19
CA SER A 263 4.82 -17.39 4.45
C SER A 263 4.29 -15.99 4.12
N LEU A 264 2.97 -15.80 4.12
CA LEU A 264 2.26 -14.55 3.82
C LEU A 264 1.96 -13.72 5.08
N LEU A 265 1.73 -14.39 6.21
CA LEU A 265 1.39 -13.78 7.51
C LEU A 265 2.52 -13.93 8.53
N PRO A 266 2.77 -12.92 9.40
CA PRO A 266 2.04 -11.65 9.51
C PRO A 266 2.29 -10.72 8.32
N ASP A 267 1.31 -9.87 8.02
CA ASP A 267 1.39 -8.89 6.94
C ASP A 267 2.24 -7.69 7.34
N VAL A 268 3.55 -7.92 7.28
CA VAL A 268 4.59 -6.93 7.46
C VAL A 268 5.59 -7.01 6.31
N LEU A 269 6.27 -5.90 6.05
CA LEU A 269 7.39 -5.78 5.13
C LEU A 269 8.69 -5.74 5.96
N PRO A 270 9.44 -6.85 6.04
CA PRO A 270 10.75 -6.86 6.70
C PRO A 270 11.71 -5.96 5.94
N TYR A 271 12.45 -5.11 6.63
CA TYR A 271 13.40 -4.20 6.01
C TYR A 271 14.65 -3.97 6.88
N ASP A 272 15.78 -4.40 6.34
CA ASP A 272 17.13 -4.10 6.79
C ASP A 272 17.76 -3.12 5.81
N TYR A 273 17.89 -1.86 6.23
CA TYR A 273 18.49 -0.78 5.45
C TYR A 273 19.99 -0.95 5.15
N THR A 274 20.64 -2.00 5.70
CA THR A 274 22.02 -2.36 5.37
C THR A 274 22.10 -3.30 4.16
N LEU A 275 20.98 -3.82 3.69
CA LEU A 275 20.85 -4.71 2.54
C LEU A 275 20.13 -4.01 1.38
N PRO A 276 20.41 -4.38 0.12
CA PRO A 276 19.61 -3.94 -1.02
C PRO A 276 18.14 -4.36 -0.85
N ALA A 277 17.21 -3.57 -1.40
CA ALA A 277 15.83 -4.01 -1.52
C ALA A 277 15.75 -5.19 -2.50
N ALA A 278 15.00 -6.22 -2.11
CA ALA A 278 14.76 -7.44 -2.86
C ALA A 278 13.50 -8.13 -2.32
N TYR A 279 12.33 -7.73 -2.82
CA TYR A 279 11.07 -8.35 -2.39
C TYR A 279 11.03 -9.86 -2.73
N PRO A 280 10.51 -10.73 -1.85
CA PRO A 280 9.95 -10.46 -0.52
C PRO A 280 10.97 -10.53 0.63
N ALA A 281 12.25 -10.73 0.34
CA ALA A 281 13.26 -11.00 1.37
C ALA A 281 13.70 -9.77 2.16
N ASN A 282 13.71 -8.59 1.54
CA ASN A 282 14.13 -7.34 2.19
C ASN A 282 13.52 -6.12 1.51
N GLY A 283 12.58 -5.44 2.16
CA GLY A 283 11.92 -4.27 1.62
C GLY A 283 11.25 -4.53 0.28
N ARG A 284 10.98 -3.45 -0.44
CA ARG A 284 10.40 -3.48 -1.79
C ARG A 284 10.85 -2.25 -2.57
N ALA A 285 11.47 -2.46 -3.71
CA ALA A 285 11.76 -1.43 -4.70
C ALA A 285 10.54 -1.21 -5.62
N LEU A 286 10.46 -0.04 -6.25
CA LEU A 286 9.41 0.30 -7.23
C LEU A 286 9.39 -0.65 -8.44
N THR A 287 10.51 -1.34 -8.71
CA THR A 287 10.66 -2.25 -9.85
C THR A 287 10.53 -3.73 -9.48
N ASP A 288 10.27 -4.05 -8.20
CA ASP A 288 10.11 -5.44 -7.78
C ASP A 288 8.77 -5.99 -8.29
N ASP A 289 8.85 -7.12 -8.99
CA ASP A 289 7.68 -7.79 -9.56
C ASP A 289 6.93 -8.61 -8.51
N VAL A 290 6.15 -7.89 -7.71
CA VAL A 290 5.33 -8.49 -6.67
C VAL A 290 4.12 -9.24 -7.22
N GLY A 291 3.70 -8.94 -8.46
CA GLY A 291 2.64 -9.63 -9.16
C GLY A 291 3.01 -11.08 -9.41
N ASP A 292 4.18 -11.31 -9.99
CA ASP A 292 4.72 -12.63 -10.28
C ASP A 292 4.98 -13.44 -9.00
N VAL A 293 5.53 -12.81 -7.96
CA VAL A 293 5.71 -13.44 -6.64
C VAL A 293 4.37 -13.90 -6.06
N PHE A 294 3.36 -13.02 -6.08
CA PHE A 294 2.04 -13.35 -5.57
C PHE A 294 1.39 -14.48 -6.38
N LEU A 295 1.44 -14.43 -7.71
CA LEU A 295 0.82 -15.44 -8.57
C LEU A 295 1.43 -16.82 -8.37
N ALA A 296 2.75 -16.90 -8.20
CA ALA A 296 3.44 -18.15 -7.90
C ALA A 296 2.92 -18.78 -6.60
N ILE A 297 2.63 -17.98 -5.57
CA ILE A 297 2.06 -18.46 -4.30
C ILE A 297 0.57 -18.80 -4.49
N LEU A 298 -0.23 -17.91 -5.06
CA LEU A 298 -1.67 -18.12 -5.22
C LEU A 298 -1.97 -19.42 -5.98
N THR A 299 -1.16 -19.73 -6.99
CA THR A 299 -1.44 -20.81 -7.94
C THR A 299 -0.64 -22.09 -7.70
N ASN A 300 0.10 -22.19 -6.58
CA ASN A 300 1.03 -23.29 -6.33
C ASN A 300 2.04 -23.51 -7.47
N GLY A 301 2.60 -22.40 -7.97
CA GLY A 301 3.60 -22.37 -9.04
C GLY A 301 3.08 -22.69 -10.45
N LYS A 302 1.77 -22.85 -10.65
CA LYS A 302 1.19 -23.12 -11.98
C LYS A 302 1.27 -21.91 -12.90
N VAL A 303 1.17 -20.70 -12.32
CA VAL A 303 1.36 -19.43 -13.00
C VAL A 303 2.42 -18.65 -12.25
N THR A 304 3.49 -18.30 -12.96
CA THR A 304 4.64 -17.61 -12.37
C THR A 304 4.86 -16.24 -12.99
N SER A 305 4.02 -15.83 -13.95
CA SER A 305 4.13 -14.51 -14.54
C SER A 305 2.82 -13.99 -15.13
N ASP A 306 2.57 -12.70 -14.94
CA ASP A 306 1.53 -11.94 -15.65
C ASP A 306 2.04 -11.29 -16.96
N LYS A 307 3.34 -11.42 -17.24
CA LYS A 307 4.05 -10.90 -18.43
C LYS A 307 4.18 -9.37 -18.47
N VAL A 308 3.89 -8.68 -17.36
CA VAL A 308 4.07 -7.23 -17.24
C VAL A 308 5.40 -6.96 -16.55
N GLY A 309 6.10 -5.93 -17.01
CA GLY A 309 7.37 -5.50 -16.41
C GLY A 309 7.24 -4.14 -15.74
N PRO A 310 8.27 -3.70 -15.00
CA PRO A 310 8.23 -2.42 -14.31
C PRO A 310 8.05 -1.25 -15.28
N HIS A 311 7.31 -0.23 -14.82
CA HIS A 311 7.09 0.99 -15.59
C HIS A 311 8.40 1.72 -15.90
N THR A 312 8.42 2.41 -17.05
CA THR A 312 9.61 3.13 -17.54
C THR A 312 9.61 4.63 -17.24
N ASP A 313 8.55 5.13 -16.62
CA ASP A 313 8.33 6.56 -16.32
C ASP A 313 8.66 6.94 -14.87
N LEU A 314 9.25 6.01 -14.10
CA LEU A 314 9.78 6.26 -12.76
C LEU A 314 10.85 7.36 -12.77
N SER A 315 10.95 8.11 -11.65
CA SER A 315 11.91 9.20 -11.49
C SER A 315 13.23 8.70 -10.85
N SER A 316 14.36 9.23 -11.30
CA SER A 316 15.67 9.01 -10.65
C SER A 316 15.90 9.89 -9.42
N GLU A 317 15.01 10.85 -9.18
CA GLU A 317 15.07 11.78 -8.06
C GLU A 317 13.84 11.62 -7.17
N PHE A 318 14.00 11.88 -5.87
CA PHE A 318 12.90 11.87 -4.89
C PHE A 318 11.70 12.70 -5.39
N PRO A 319 10.46 12.16 -5.39
CA PRO A 319 9.99 10.98 -4.65
C PRO A 319 10.18 9.62 -5.36
N TYR A 320 10.94 9.54 -6.45
CA TYR A 320 11.25 8.34 -7.25
C TYR A 320 10.08 7.74 -8.05
N VAL A 321 8.84 8.06 -7.70
CA VAL A 321 7.63 7.76 -8.49
C VAL A 321 7.45 8.73 -9.66
N GLY A 322 6.80 8.26 -10.73
CA GLY A 322 6.67 8.98 -12.00
C GLY A 322 5.77 10.21 -11.94
N THR A 323 5.89 11.10 -12.93
CA THR A 323 5.01 12.28 -13.04
C THR A 323 3.56 11.81 -13.29
N PRO A 324 2.54 12.39 -12.63
CA PRO A 324 1.16 11.96 -12.84
C PRO A 324 0.76 12.10 -14.32
N HIS A 325 0.04 11.11 -14.83
CA HIS A 325 -0.59 11.18 -16.14
C HIS A 325 -1.72 12.22 -16.13
N ASN A 326 -1.93 12.88 -17.27
CA ASN A 326 -3.10 13.73 -17.44
C ASN A 326 -4.37 12.88 -17.19
N ALA A 327 -5.32 13.41 -16.41
CA ALA A 327 -6.66 12.86 -16.36
C ALA A 327 -7.22 12.88 -17.79
N THR A 328 -7.18 11.74 -18.48
CA THR A 328 -7.69 11.66 -19.84
C THR A 328 -9.17 11.34 -19.71
N PRO A 329 -10.11 12.22 -20.08
CA PRO A 329 -11.46 11.76 -20.35
C PRO A 329 -11.35 10.95 -21.64
N ARG A 330 -11.40 9.62 -21.56
CA ARG A 330 -11.66 8.81 -22.75
C ARG A 330 -13.11 8.41 -22.78
N ASP A 331 -13.77 8.92 -23.81
CA ASP A 331 -15.08 8.52 -24.32
C ASP A 331 -15.23 7.00 -24.37
N GLY A 332 -16.45 6.54 -24.09
CA GLY A 332 -16.78 5.15 -23.81
C GLY A 332 -16.47 4.14 -24.92
N GLY A 333 -16.27 2.89 -24.51
CA GLY A 333 -16.31 1.76 -25.42
C GLY A 333 -15.44 0.57 -25.05
N ALA A 334 -15.79 -0.14 -23.98
CA ALA A 334 -15.78 -1.62 -23.89
C ALA A 334 -16.22 -2.01 -22.49
N GLY A 335 -17.52 -2.25 -22.30
CA GLY A 335 -18.01 -2.84 -21.07
C GLY A 335 -17.46 -4.25 -20.92
N TYR A 336 -16.60 -4.47 -19.92
CA TYR A 336 -16.28 -5.81 -19.45
C TYR A 336 -17.53 -6.38 -18.78
N SER A 337 -18.20 -7.31 -19.47
CA SER A 337 -19.25 -8.14 -18.90
C SER A 337 -18.58 -9.23 -18.06
N ALA A 338 -18.31 -8.95 -16.78
CA ALA A 338 -18.08 -10.00 -15.81
C ALA A 338 -19.40 -10.75 -15.61
N THR A 339 -19.51 -11.93 -16.22
CA THR A 339 -20.54 -12.89 -15.80
C THR A 339 -20.05 -13.49 -14.49
N ALA A 340 -20.83 -13.27 -13.43
CA ALA A 340 -20.61 -13.89 -12.13
C ALA A 340 -20.73 -15.42 -12.30
N GLY A 341 -19.59 -16.07 -12.53
CA GLY A 341 -19.40 -17.49 -12.30
C GLY A 341 -18.92 -17.66 -10.88
N GLU A 342 -19.69 -18.41 -10.09
CA GLU A 342 -19.40 -18.80 -8.72
C GLU A 342 -17.94 -19.28 -8.59
N LEU A 343 -17.18 -18.61 -7.71
CA LEU A 343 -15.99 -19.14 -7.05
C LEU A 343 -16.44 -19.90 -5.80
#